data_AF-A0A6A5TU95-F1
#
_entry.id   AF-A0A6A5TU95-F1
#
_cell.length_a   1.000
_cell.length_b   1.000
_cell.length_c   1.000
_cell.angle_alpha   90.00
_cell.angle_beta   90.00
_cell.angle_gamma   90.00
#
_symmetry.space_group_name_H-M   'P 1'
#
loop_
_entity.id
_entity.type
_entity.pdbx_description
1 polymer ?
#
loop_
_entity_poly.entity_id
_entity_poly.type
_entity_poly.pdbx_seq_one_letter_code
_entity_poly.pdbx_strand_id
1 'polypeptide(L)'
;MARSGVPGVAAGDSAPVHTLVARVTSLEEATIAITEALVRQVAKTLQTTASEIDTGRFFHSYGIDSLVAIEIVQWALREAKANITVFDVLSGVPITTLRNKMATKSSVLPKELVAL
;
A
#
# COMPACT_ATOMS: atom_id res chain seq x y z
N MET A 1 -28.25 -21.07 -6.64
CA MET A 1 -26.84 -20.66 -6.75
C MET A 1 -26.75 -19.19 -6.37
N ALA A 2 -26.45 -18.91 -5.10
CA ALA A 2 -26.41 -17.56 -4.57
C ALA A 2 -25.17 -16.84 -5.08
N ARG A 3 -25.37 -15.73 -5.80
CA ARG A 3 -24.31 -14.79 -6.16
C ARG A 3 -24.17 -13.83 -4.98
N SER A 4 -23.26 -14.13 -4.06
CA SER A 4 -22.85 -13.19 -3.03
C SER A 4 -22.27 -11.95 -3.72
N GLY A 5 -23.07 -10.90 -3.79
CA GLY A 5 -22.61 -9.57 -4.16
C GLY A 5 -21.71 -9.06 -3.04
N VAL A 6 -20.44 -8.84 -3.36
CA VAL A 6 -19.52 -8.18 -2.44
C VAL A 6 -19.97 -6.71 -2.35
N PRO A 7 -20.17 -6.14 -1.16
CA PRO A 7 -20.55 -4.74 -1.03
C PRO A 7 -19.43 -3.87 -1.59
N GLY A 8 -19.76 -3.02 -2.55
CA GLY A 8 -18.89 -1.94 -2.97
C GLY A 8 -18.60 -1.06 -1.76
N VAL A 9 -17.35 -1.06 -1.32
CA VAL A 9 -16.91 -0.20 -0.22
C VAL A 9 -17.02 1.25 -0.69
N ALA A 10 -18.02 1.94 -0.14
CA ALA A 10 -18.24 3.36 -0.33
C ALA A 10 -16.95 4.12 -0.03
N ALA A 11 -16.67 5.14 -0.83
CA ALA A 11 -15.66 6.15 -0.57
C ALA A 11 -16.07 6.98 0.66
N GLY A 12 -15.93 6.39 1.83
CA GLY A 12 -16.08 7.05 3.13
C GLY A 12 -14.71 7.37 3.67
N ASP A 13 -14.56 8.60 4.15
CA ASP A 13 -13.41 9.21 4.81
C ASP A 13 -12.58 8.16 5.59
N SER A 14 -11.60 7.57 4.91
CA SER A 14 -10.82 6.48 5.45
C SER A 14 -9.76 7.11 6.35
N ALA A 15 -9.73 6.70 7.62
CA ALA A 15 -8.73 7.20 8.56
C ALA A 15 -7.33 7.13 7.92
N PRO A 16 -6.47 8.14 8.14
CA PRO A 16 -5.14 8.15 7.54
C PRO A 16 -4.39 6.85 7.81
N VAL A 17 -3.63 6.37 6.81
CA VAL A 17 -3.00 5.04 6.87
C VAL A 17 -2.13 4.88 8.12
N HIS A 18 -1.39 5.93 8.50
CA HIS A 18 -0.57 5.93 9.70
C HIS A 18 -1.38 5.76 11.00
N THR A 19 -2.61 6.28 11.06
CA THR A 19 -3.50 6.10 12.22
C THR A 19 -3.95 4.65 12.34
N LEU A 20 -4.19 3.98 11.20
CA LEU A 20 -4.52 2.56 11.17
C LEU A 20 -3.30 1.73 11.59
N VAL A 21 -2.14 1.96 10.97
CA VAL A 21 -0.89 1.25 11.26
C VAL A 21 -0.45 1.42 12.73
N ALA A 22 -0.68 2.58 13.34
CA ALA A 22 -0.34 2.81 14.75
C ALA A 22 -1.20 2.02 15.76
N ARG A 23 -2.33 1.46 15.31
CA ARG A 23 -3.30 0.75 16.18
C ARG A 23 -3.30 -0.77 15.99
N VAL A 24 -2.52 -1.26 15.04
CA VAL A 24 -2.43 -2.70 14.76
C VAL A 24 -1.72 -3.46 15.87
N THR A 25 -2.02 -4.75 15.97
CA THR A 25 -1.45 -5.66 16.96
C THR A 25 -0.47 -6.66 16.35
N SER A 26 -0.32 -6.66 15.02
CA SER A 26 0.63 -7.52 14.30
C SER A 26 1.20 -6.85 13.05
N LEU A 27 2.36 -7.34 12.60
CA LEU A 27 2.95 -6.94 11.32
C LEU A 27 2.04 -7.29 10.13
N GLU A 28 1.29 -8.39 10.24
CA GLU A 28 0.34 -8.81 9.22
C GLU A 28 -0.80 -7.80 9.05
N GLU A 29 -1.40 -7.34 10.16
CA GLU A 29 -2.43 -6.29 10.14
C GLU A 29 -1.89 -4.98 9.52
N ALA A 30 -0.66 -4.59 9.88
CA ALA A 30 -0.01 -3.42 9.29
C ALA A 30 0.16 -3.57 7.77
N THR A 31 0.59 -4.74 7.34
CA THR A 31 0.80 -5.08 5.93
C THR A 31 -0.51 -5.05 5.16
N ILE A 32 -1.61 -5.56 5.73
CA ILE A 32 -2.95 -5.52 5.15
C ILE A 32 -3.41 -4.06 4.97
N ALA A 33 -3.34 -3.25 6.03
CA ALA A 33 -3.74 -1.84 5.98
C ALA A 33 -2.95 -1.05 4.92
N ILE A 34 -1.63 -1.27 4.85
CA ILE A 34 -0.77 -0.65 3.83
C ILE A 34 -1.13 -1.17 2.43
N THR A 35 -1.43 -2.46 2.26
CA THR A 35 -1.83 -3.03 0.96
C THR A 35 -3.05 -2.31 0.43
N GLU A 36 -4.13 -2.25 1.22
CA GLU A 36 -5.38 -1.66 0.77
C GLU A 36 -5.21 -0.20 0.40
N ALA A 37 -4.43 0.55 1.18
CA ALA A 37 -4.16 1.94 0.91
C ALA A 37 -3.29 2.14 -0.34
N LEU A 38 -2.27 1.28 -0.51
CA LEU A 38 -1.36 1.33 -1.66
C LEU A 38 -2.09 0.97 -2.95
N VAL A 39 -2.96 -0.03 -2.94
CA VAL A 39 -3.82 -0.39 -4.08
C VAL A 39 -4.70 0.79 -4.49
N ARG A 40 -5.35 1.47 -3.53
CA ARG A 40 -6.16 2.67 -3.81
C ARG A 40 -5.31 3.81 -4.36
N GLN A 41 -4.11 4.02 -3.82
CA GLN A 41 -3.20 5.05 -4.30
C GLN A 41 -2.74 4.76 -5.74
N VAL A 42 -2.33 3.52 -6.04
CA VAL A 42 -1.92 3.11 -7.38
C VAL A 42 -3.08 3.25 -8.37
N ALA A 43 -4.28 2.80 -8.00
CA ALA A 43 -5.47 2.95 -8.82
C ALA A 43 -5.77 4.43 -9.12
N LYS A 44 -5.68 5.29 -8.11
CA LYS A 44 -5.86 6.75 -8.27
C LYS A 44 -4.83 7.34 -9.23
N THR A 45 -3.56 7.00 -9.06
CA THR A 45 -2.45 7.45 -9.91
C THR A 45 -2.61 7.00 -11.36
N LEU A 46 -3.07 5.76 -11.57
CA LEU A 46 -3.33 5.19 -12.90
C LEU A 46 -4.71 5.55 -13.47
N GLN A 47 -5.51 6.33 -12.74
CA GLN A 47 -6.89 6.68 -13.10
C GLN A 47 -7.78 5.46 -13.40
N THR A 48 -7.60 4.39 -12.64
CA THR A 48 -8.40 3.16 -12.70
C THR A 48 -9.07 2.85 -11.35
N THR A 49 -9.77 1.71 -11.27
CA THR A 49 -10.39 1.17 -10.05
C THR A 49 -9.42 0.28 -9.26
N ALA A 50 -9.58 0.25 -7.94
CA ALA A 50 -8.76 -0.62 -7.08
C ALA A 50 -8.91 -2.11 -7.44
N SER A 51 -10.07 -2.52 -7.96
CA SER A 51 -10.35 -3.89 -8.41
C SER A 51 -9.53 -4.34 -9.61
N GLU A 52 -8.96 -3.40 -10.37
CA GLU A 52 -8.10 -3.69 -11.53
C GLU A 52 -6.62 -3.82 -11.16
N ILE A 53 -6.25 -3.52 -9.91
CA ILE A 53 -4.88 -3.61 -9.44
C ILE A 53 -4.60 -5.02 -8.91
N ASP A 54 -3.85 -5.79 -9.68
CA ASP A 54 -3.26 -7.06 -9.27
C ASP A 54 -1.98 -6.78 -8.43
N THR A 55 -2.06 -7.11 -7.14
CA THR A 55 -0.92 -6.94 -6.20
C THR A 55 0.23 -7.92 -6.44
N GLY A 56 0.01 -8.99 -7.21
CA GLY A 56 1.05 -9.91 -7.66
C GLY A 56 1.91 -9.33 -8.78
N ARG A 57 1.48 -8.23 -9.41
CA ARG A 57 2.24 -7.56 -10.47
C ARG A 57 3.22 -6.52 -9.92
N PHE A 58 4.16 -6.19 -10.79
CA PHE A 58 5.18 -5.18 -10.56
C PHE A 58 4.70 -3.79 -11.01
N PHE A 59 5.16 -2.72 -10.36
CA PHE A 59 4.77 -1.34 -10.72
C PHE A 59 5.04 -1.00 -12.20
N HIS A 60 6.22 -1.31 -12.71
CA HIS A 60 6.60 -1.03 -14.11
C HIS A 60 5.69 -1.74 -15.13
N SER A 61 5.05 -2.86 -14.77
CA SER A 61 4.08 -3.54 -15.67
C SER A 61 2.78 -2.76 -15.87
N TYR A 62 2.52 -1.76 -15.02
CA TYR A 62 1.42 -0.80 -15.16
C TYR A 62 1.83 0.50 -15.87
N GLY A 63 3.04 0.56 -16.43
CA GLY A 63 3.56 1.79 -17.04
C GLY A 63 4.00 2.85 -16.02
N ILE A 64 4.17 2.47 -14.76
CA ILE A 64 4.68 3.37 -13.72
C ILE A 64 6.16 3.65 -13.98
N ASP A 65 6.46 4.90 -14.28
CA ASP A 65 7.80 5.41 -14.55
C ASP A 65 8.43 6.06 -13.30
N SER A 66 9.57 6.73 -13.50
CA SER A 66 10.30 7.41 -12.41
C SER A 66 9.55 8.58 -11.80
N LEU A 67 8.76 9.33 -12.56
CA LEU A 67 8.00 10.48 -12.04
C LEU A 67 6.85 9.97 -11.15
N VAL A 68 6.12 8.99 -11.65
CA VAL A 68 5.02 8.37 -10.89
C VAL A 68 5.55 7.63 -9.66
N ALA A 69 6.73 7.00 -9.76
CA ALA A 69 7.37 6.38 -8.61
C ALA A 69 7.74 7.40 -7.51
N ILE A 70 8.14 8.63 -7.87
CA ILE A 70 8.38 9.71 -6.90
C ILE A 70 7.09 10.05 -6.14
N GLU A 71 5.95 10.13 -6.84
CA GLU A 71 4.65 10.38 -6.20
C GLU A 71 4.28 9.28 -5.20
N ILE A 72 4.52 8.01 -5.54
CA ILE A 72 4.27 6.87 -4.66
C ILE A 72 5.18 6.92 -3.42
N VAL A 73 6.46 7.27 -3.57
CA VAL A 73 7.40 7.42 -2.45
C VAL A 73 6.96 8.56 -1.53
N GLN A 74 6.58 9.72 -2.08
CA GLN A 74 6.08 10.85 -1.31
C GLN A 74 4.78 10.52 -0.56
N TRP A 75 3.88 9.78 -1.22
CA TRP A 75 2.66 9.27 -0.60
C TRP A 75 2.98 8.30 0.54
N ALA A 76 3.88 7.33 0.33
CA ALA A 76 4.27 6.35 1.33
C ALA A 76 4.85 7.02 2.59
N LEU A 77 5.69 8.04 2.39
CA LEU A 77 6.26 8.82 3.49
C LEU A 77 5.21 9.63 4.25
N ARG A 78 4.24 10.22 3.55
CA ARG A 78 3.18 11.01 4.19
C ARG A 78 2.14 10.15 4.91
N GLU A 79 1.58 9.17 4.20
CA GLU A 79 0.42 8.42 4.63
C GLU A 79 0.79 7.22 5.48
N ALA A 80 1.72 6.38 5.02
CA ALA A 80 2.15 5.17 5.74
C ALA A 80 3.34 5.43 6.68
N LYS A 81 3.91 6.65 6.66
CA LYS A 81 5.16 7.01 7.37
C LYS A 81 6.30 6.04 7.08
N ALA A 82 6.29 5.47 5.87
CA ALA A 82 7.22 4.45 5.41
C ALA A 82 8.38 5.11 4.65
N ASN A 83 9.60 4.91 5.13
CA ASN A 83 10.80 5.43 4.45
C ASN A 83 11.28 4.45 3.36
N ILE A 84 10.82 4.64 2.13
CA ILE A 84 11.19 3.89 0.93
C ILE A 84 11.81 4.81 -0.12
N THR A 85 12.43 4.22 -1.13
CA THR A 85 13.11 4.94 -2.22
C THR A 85 12.42 4.73 -3.56
N VAL A 86 12.74 5.57 -4.55
CA VAL A 86 12.27 5.38 -5.94
C VAL A 86 12.73 4.04 -6.50
N PHE A 87 13.96 3.62 -6.15
CA PHE A 87 14.47 2.30 -6.51
C PHE A 87 13.60 1.19 -5.96
N ASP A 88 13.09 1.30 -4.73
CA ASP A 88 12.22 0.28 -4.15
C ASP A 88 10.94 0.06 -4.97
N VAL A 89 10.37 1.14 -5.49
CA VAL A 89 9.17 1.09 -6.36
C VAL A 89 9.52 0.48 -7.74
N LEU A 90 10.67 0.84 -8.29
CA LEU A 90 11.10 0.42 -9.64
C LEU A 90 11.88 -0.90 -9.68
N SER A 91 12.21 -1.48 -8.53
CA SER A 91 13.12 -2.65 -8.37
C SER A 91 12.64 -3.96 -9.02
N GLY A 92 11.52 -3.95 -9.73
CA GLY A 92 10.98 -5.15 -10.36
C GLY A 92 10.49 -6.17 -9.34
N VAL A 93 9.97 -5.72 -8.19
CA VAL A 93 9.31 -6.57 -7.20
C VAL A 93 7.79 -6.40 -7.21
N PRO A 94 7.01 -7.44 -6.86
CA PRO A 94 5.56 -7.32 -6.78
C PRO A 94 5.13 -6.30 -5.72
N ILE A 95 3.92 -5.73 -5.87
CA ILE A 95 3.32 -4.84 -4.86
C ILE A 95 3.28 -5.52 -3.48
N THR A 96 3.01 -6.84 -3.44
CA THR A 96 3.05 -7.65 -2.21
C THR A 96 4.42 -7.67 -1.51
N THR A 97 5.51 -7.47 -2.24
CA THR A 97 6.86 -7.38 -1.66
C THR A 97 7.13 -5.97 -1.13
N LEU A 98 6.76 -4.94 -1.90
CA LEU A 98 6.94 -3.55 -1.49
C LEU A 98 6.17 -3.23 -0.20
N ARG A 99 4.93 -3.71 -0.05
CA ARG A 99 4.13 -3.48 1.17
C ARG A 99 4.80 -3.98 2.44
N ASN A 100 5.51 -5.11 2.39
CA ASN A 100 6.21 -5.68 3.55
C ASN A 100 7.37 -4.75 3.95
N LYS A 101 8.10 -4.25 2.94
CA LYS A 101 9.14 -3.23 3.14
C LYS A 101 8.55 -1.94 3.70
N MET A 102 7.38 -1.50 3.23
CA MET A 102 6.72 -0.31 3.75
C MET A 102 6.29 -0.46 5.21
N ALA A 103 5.72 -1.61 5.59
CA ALA A 103 5.34 -1.90 6.97
C ALA A 103 6.55 -1.85 7.91
N THR A 104 7.62 -2.57 7.56
CA THR A 104 8.86 -2.63 8.35
C THR A 104 9.62 -1.30 8.40
N LYS A 105 9.43 -0.43 7.41
CA LYS A 105 10.03 0.92 7.35
C LYS A 105 9.09 2.02 7.84
N SER A 106 7.91 1.67 8.35
CA SER A 106 6.96 2.62 8.91
C SER A 106 7.42 3.07 10.30
N SER A 107 7.51 4.38 10.53
CA SER A 107 7.89 4.91 11.85
C SER A 107 6.77 4.88 12.89
N VAL A 108 5.54 4.56 12.48
CA VAL A 108 4.37 4.50 13.37
C VAL A 108 3.97 3.07 13.74
N LEU A 109 4.61 2.07 13.14
CA LEU A 109 4.44 0.68 13.55
C LEU A 109 5.19 0.45 14.87
N PRO A 110 4.56 -0.12 15.92
CA PRO A 110 5.26 -0.48 17.14
C PRO A 110 6.45 -1.42 16.85
N LYS A 111 7.62 -1.09 17.41
CA LYS A 111 8.90 -1.74 17.05
C LYS A 111 8.91 -3.22 17.43
N GLU A 112 8.20 -3.59 18.48
CA GLU A 112 8.00 -4.95 18.93
C GLU A 112 7.36 -5.85 17.87
N LEU A 113 6.56 -5.29 16.96
CA LEU A 113 5.90 -6.06 15.90
C LEU A 113 6.81 -6.34 14.70
N VAL A 114 7.94 -5.62 14.58
CA VAL A 114 8.91 -5.80 13.48
C VAL A 114 10.01 -6.81 13.83
N ALA A 115 10.23 -7.04 15.13
CA ALA A 115 11.30 -7.89 15.65
C ALA A 115 10.88 -9.34 15.95
N LEU A 116 9.63 -9.70 15.66
CA LEU A 116 9.07 -11.05 15.77
C LEU A 116 9.20 -11.80 14.44
#